data_AF-A0A814JF96-F1
#
_entry.id   AF-A0A814JF96-F1
#
_cell.length_a   1.000
_cell.length_b   1.000
_cell.length_c   1.000
_cell.angle_alpha   90.00
_cell.angle_beta   90.00
_cell.angle_gamma   90.00
#
_symmetry.space_group_name_H-M   'P 1'
#
loop_
_entity.id
_entity.type
_entity.pdbx_description
1 polymer ?
#
loop_
_entity_poly.entity_id
_entity_poly.type
_entity_poly.pdbx_seq_one_letter_code
_entity_poly.pdbx_strand_id
1 'polypeptide(L)'
;MHNKNAVYFANNVDVDSEEQLPGTMFLKRVTFDYIKRNNIKPKQLEILRDAFGNNTIRNYFNNFEVLKMEFFRRKEIRHWIESIDSTNGIFYYRWGDAVLRYLTLALFAEQHEVLHRVDYNFPYCHKCR
;
A
#
# COMPACT_ATOMS: atom_id res chain seq x y z
N MET A 1 17.22 -5.69 -8.40
CA MET A 1 16.38 -5.51 -9.61
C MET A 1 17.25 -4.96 -10.74
N HIS A 2 17.22 -5.54 -11.94
CA HIS A 2 18.01 -5.05 -13.08
C HIS A 2 17.47 -3.72 -13.63
N ASN A 3 16.15 -3.51 -13.55
CA ASN A 3 15.54 -2.21 -13.79
C ASN A 3 15.91 -1.25 -12.65
N LYS A 4 16.75 -0.25 -12.93
CA LYS A 4 17.26 0.72 -11.95
C LYS A 4 16.18 1.70 -11.43
N ASN A 5 15.10 1.84 -12.18
CA ASN A 5 13.97 2.72 -11.84
C ASN A 5 12.92 2.00 -11.02
N ALA A 6 12.96 0.67 -10.93
CA ALA A 6 12.02 -0.08 -10.10
C ALA A 6 12.27 0.17 -8.61
N VAL A 7 11.20 0.44 -7.88
CA VAL A 7 11.23 0.70 -6.43
C VAL A 7 10.55 -0.40 -5.63
N TYR A 8 9.69 -1.18 -6.27
CA TYR A 8 8.92 -2.25 -5.64
C TYR A 8 8.62 -3.37 -6.62
N PHE A 9 8.78 -4.60 -6.18
CA PHE A 9 8.31 -5.80 -6.84
C PHE A 9 6.99 -6.22 -6.18
N ALA A 10 5.93 -6.33 -6.98
CA ALA A 10 4.62 -6.78 -6.53
C ALA A 10 4.33 -8.17 -7.08
N ASN A 11 3.94 -9.09 -6.19
CA ASN A 11 3.46 -10.43 -6.54
C ASN A 11 1.94 -10.39 -6.79
N ASN A 12 1.19 -11.33 -6.23
CA ASN A 12 -0.27 -11.38 -6.30
C ASN A 12 -0.91 -10.17 -5.61
N VAL A 13 -2.16 -9.92 -5.97
CA VAL A 13 -3.01 -8.90 -5.33
C VAL A 13 -4.00 -9.62 -4.42
N ASP A 14 -4.25 -9.05 -3.25
CA ASP A 14 -5.34 -9.44 -2.36
C ASP A 14 -6.24 -8.24 -2.07
N VAL A 15 -7.32 -8.45 -1.32
CA VAL A 15 -8.32 -7.44 -1.01
C VAL A 15 -8.67 -7.50 0.47
N ASP A 16 -8.54 -6.38 1.16
CA ASP A 16 -9.07 -6.21 2.50
C ASP A 16 -10.39 -5.44 2.47
N SER A 17 -11.31 -5.82 3.34
CA SER A 17 -12.61 -5.18 3.51
C SER A 17 -12.87 -4.85 4.97
N GLU A 18 -13.80 -3.92 5.21
CA GLU A 18 -14.24 -3.58 6.56
C GLU A 18 -14.81 -4.78 7.34
N GLU A 19 -15.34 -5.78 6.63
CA GLU A 19 -15.88 -7.01 7.23
C GLU A 19 -14.77 -7.94 7.74
N GLN A 20 -13.64 -8.00 7.03
CA GLN A 20 -12.52 -8.90 7.36
C GLN A 20 -11.53 -8.24 8.31
N LEU A 21 -11.22 -6.96 8.07
CA LEU A 21 -10.32 -6.14 8.87
C LEU A 21 -11.02 -4.82 9.17
N PRO A 22 -11.60 -4.66 10.38
CA PRO A 22 -12.30 -3.42 10.72
C PRO A 22 -11.34 -2.23 10.61
N GLY A 23 -11.86 -1.05 10.26
CA GLY A 23 -11.09 0.19 10.16
C GLY A 23 -10.52 0.52 8.78
N THR A 24 -10.77 -0.27 7.73
CA THR A 24 -10.39 0.09 6.34
C THR A 24 -11.05 1.40 5.88
N MET A 25 -12.29 1.66 6.27
CA MET A 25 -12.99 2.92 5.96
C MET A 25 -12.35 4.11 6.67
N PHE A 26 -11.88 3.91 7.91
CA PHE A 26 -11.12 4.93 8.62
C PHE A 26 -9.76 5.17 7.96
N LEU A 27 -9.04 4.12 7.55
CA LEU A 27 -7.78 4.23 6.81
C LEU A 27 -7.95 5.04 5.51
N LYS A 28 -9.02 4.80 4.75
CA LYS A 28 -9.37 5.59 3.56
C LYS A 28 -9.56 7.06 3.91
N ARG A 29 -10.33 7.36 4.95
CA ARG A 29 -10.55 8.73 5.39
C ARG A 29 -9.24 9.43 5.78
N VAL A 30 -8.39 8.76 6.57
CA VAL A 30 -7.08 9.29 6.96
C VAL A 30 -6.21 9.56 5.72
N THR A 31 -6.21 8.65 4.75
CA THR A 31 -5.48 8.81 3.48
C THR A 31 -5.98 10.03 2.70
N PHE A 32 -7.30 10.16 2.54
CA PHE A 32 -7.90 11.28 1.83
C PHE A 32 -7.61 12.63 2.51
N ASP A 33 -7.73 12.67 3.82
CA ASP A 33 -7.40 13.85 4.62
C ASP A 33 -5.92 14.21 4.50
N TYR A 34 -5.02 13.21 4.53
CA TYR A 34 -3.59 13.44 4.32
C TYR A 34 -3.29 14.03 2.95
N ILE A 35 -3.90 13.50 1.88
CA ILE A 35 -3.75 14.01 0.52
C ILE A 35 -4.16 15.48 0.47
N LYS A 36 -5.34 15.82 1.03
CA LYS A 36 -5.86 17.18 1.02
C LYS A 36 -5.00 18.15 1.84
N ARG A 37 -4.71 17.80 3.10
CA ARG A 37 -3.98 18.67 4.03
C ARG A 37 -2.56 18.98 3.55
N ASN A 38 -1.92 18.02 2.89
CA ASN A 38 -0.53 18.17 2.43
C ASN A 38 -0.41 18.48 0.94
N ASN A 39 -1.54 18.70 0.24
CA ASN A 39 -1.60 18.96 -1.20
C ASN A 39 -0.82 17.92 -2.04
N ILE A 40 -0.93 16.65 -1.66
CA ILE A 40 -0.24 15.55 -2.34
C ILE A 40 -0.87 15.38 -3.71
N LYS A 41 -0.03 15.24 -4.74
CA LYS A 41 -0.43 14.78 -6.08
C LYS A 41 -0.12 13.29 -6.19
N PRO A 42 -1.11 12.40 -6.06
CA PRO A 42 -0.86 10.97 -6.09
C PRO A 42 -0.27 10.54 -7.43
N LYS A 43 0.68 9.60 -7.39
CA LYS A 43 1.34 9.08 -8.59
C LYS A 43 0.51 8.05 -9.35
N GLN A 44 -0.40 7.35 -8.68
CA GLN A 44 -1.30 6.37 -9.30
C GLN A 44 -2.75 6.66 -8.92
N LEU A 45 -3.35 7.63 -9.62
CA LEU A 45 -4.72 8.10 -9.33
C LEU A 45 -5.77 6.99 -9.43
N GLU A 46 -5.65 6.08 -10.39
CA GLU A 46 -6.63 5.00 -10.58
C GLU A 46 -6.69 4.05 -9.40
N ILE A 47 -5.56 3.78 -8.74
CA ILE A 47 -5.54 2.98 -7.49
C ILE A 47 -6.35 3.66 -6.39
N LEU A 48 -6.19 4.98 -6.23
CA LEU A 48 -6.93 5.71 -5.21
C LEU A 48 -8.42 5.84 -5.55
N ARG A 49 -8.76 6.02 -6.83
CA ARG A 49 -10.16 6.04 -7.28
C ARG A 49 -10.86 4.72 -6.98
N ASP A 50 -10.20 3.59 -7.25
CA ASP A 50 -10.70 2.26 -6.90
C ASP A 50 -10.86 2.09 -5.39
N ALA A 51 -9.84 2.45 -4.60
CA ALA A 51 -9.88 2.34 -3.15
C ALA A 51 -10.98 3.20 -2.50
N PHE A 52 -11.20 4.43 -2.98
CA PHE A 52 -12.23 5.32 -2.43
C PHE A 52 -13.63 5.07 -2.99
N GLY A 53 -13.74 4.45 -4.17
CA GLY A 53 -15.04 4.14 -4.80
C GLY A 53 -15.68 2.85 -4.31
N ASN A 54 -14.90 1.95 -3.71
CA ASN A 54 -15.36 0.64 -3.25
C ASN A 54 -15.32 0.53 -1.71
N ASN A 55 -15.99 -0.49 -1.16
CA ASN A 55 -15.92 -0.81 0.28
C ASN A 55 -14.69 -1.64 0.65
N THR A 56 -13.79 -1.90 -0.30
CA THR A 56 -12.58 -2.69 -0.13
C THR A 56 -11.33 -1.87 -0.45
N ILE A 57 -10.15 -2.34 -0.04
CA ILE A 57 -8.85 -1.82 -0.46
C ILE A 57 -8.05 -3.00 -1.00
N ARG A 58 -7.61 -2.90 -2.25
CA ARG A 58 -6.65 -3.85 -2.81
C ARG A 58 -5.30 -3.70 -2.11
N ASN A 59 -4.52 -4.76 -2.07
CA ASN A 59 -3.16 -4.72 -1.57
C ASN A 59 -2.27 -5.65 -2.41
N TYR A 60 -0.96 -5.43 -2.35
CA TYR A 60 -0.02 -6.42 -2.88
C TYR A 60 0.28 -7.44 -1.79
N PHE A 61 0.16 -8.72 -2.14
CA PHE A 61 0.42 -9.81 -1.22
C PHE A 61 1.93 -9.88 -0.94
N ASN A 62 2.31 -9.36 0.23
CA ASN A 62 3.67 -8.92 0.49
C ASN A 62 4.46 -9.83 1.43
N ASN A 63 4.03 -11.09 1.59
CA ASN A 63 4.81 -12.11 2.28
C ASN A 63 6.18 -12.36 1.62
N PHE A 64 6.32 -11.96 0.36
CA PHE A 64 7.59 -11.81 -0.34
C PHE A 64 7.66 -10.42 -0.99
N GLU A 65 8.66 -9.63 -0.60
CA GLU A 65 8.93 -8.30 -1.19
C GLU A 65 10.36 -8.21 -1.68
N VAL A 66 10.54 -7.61 -2.85
CA VAL A 66 11.84 -7.05 -3.26
C VAL A 66 11.62 -5.57 -3.47
N LEU A 67 12.34 -4.73 -2.74
CA LEU A 67 12.10 -3.29 -2.74
C LEU A 67 13.38 -2.47 -2.65
N LYS A 68 13.27 -1.20 -3.02
CA LYS A 68 14.36 -0.22 -2.93
C LYS A 68 14.24 0.56 -1.62
N MET A 69 15.12 0.29 -0.66
CA MET A 69 15.04 0.87 0.68
C MET A 69 15.09 2.40 0.67
N GLU A 70 15.85 3.00 -0.25
CA GLU A 70 15.97 4.45 -0.37
C GLU A 70 14.63 5.11 -0.69
N PHE A 71 13.78 4.46 -1.48
CA PHE A 71 12.44 4.95 -1.81
C PHE A 71 11.59 5.10 -0.54
N PHE A 72 11.56 4.07 0.32
CA PHE A 72 10.78 4.07 1.56
C PHE A 72 11.36 4.95 2.67
N ARG A 73 12.64 5.32 2.55
CA ARG A 73 13.32 6.24 3.49
C ARG A 73 13.16 7.72 3.14
N ARG A 74 12.51 8.04 2.02
CA ARG A 74 12.22 9.42 1.63
C ARG A 74 11.39 10.13 2.70
N LYS A 75 11.61 11.44 2.86
CA LYS A 75 11.01 12.24 3.95
C LYS A 75 9.49 12.26 3.84
N GLU A 76 8.97 12.40 2.63
CA GLU A 76 7.53 12.44 2.35
C GLU A 76 6.82 11.11 2.68
N ILE A 77 7.50 9.98 2.51
CA ILE A 77 6.94 8.66 2.87
C ILE A 77 6.98 8.47 4.39
N ARG A 78 8.06 8.87 5.06
CA ARG A 78 8.13 8.82 6.53
C ARG A 78 7.03 9.66 7.16
N HIS A 79 6.84 10.88 6.68
CA HIS A 79 5.77 11.76 7.14
C HIS A 79 4.37 11.15 6.91
N TRP A 80 4.16 10.48 5.77
CA TRP A 80 2.93 9.74 5.51
C TRP A 80 2.70 8.62 6.54
N ILE A 81 3.71 7.79 6.79
CA ILE A 81 3.61 6.70 7.76
C ILE A 81 3.42 7.23 9.19
N GLU A 82 4.11 8.30 9.57
CA GLU A 82 3.91 8.98 10.87
C GLU A 82 2.47 9.50 11.01
N SER A 83 1.87 10.03 9.93
CA SER A 83 0.48 10.47 9.94
C SER A 83 -0.49 9.31 10.17
N ILE A 84 -0.23 8.13 9.59
CA ILE A 84 -0.98 6.90 9.85
C ILE A 84 -0.80 6.44 11.30
N ASP A 85 0.45 6.36 11.76
CA ASP A 85 0.79 5.86 13.10
C ASP A 85 0.15 6.73 14.20
N SER A 86 0.12 8.05 14.00
CA SER A 86 -0.50 9.00 14.93
C SER A 86 -2.00 8.77 15.18
N THR A 87 -2.69 8.04 14.30
CA THR A 87 -4.10 7.65 14.47
C THR A 87 -4.29 6.48 15.44
N ASN A 88 -3.21 5.79 15.82
CA ASN A 88 -3.21 4.50 16.51
C ASN A 88 -3.99 3.39 15.77
N GLY A 89 -4.34 3.58 14.49
CA GLY A 89 -5.14 2.61 13.75
C GLY A 89 -4.42 1.29 13.48
N ILE A 90 -3.09 1.30 13.38
CA ILE A 90 -2.29 0.05 13.30
C ILE A 90 -2.57 -0.84 14.52
N PHE A 91 -2.66 -0.24 15.71
CA PHE A 91 -2.93 -0.96 16.95
C PHE A 91 -4.41 -1.34 17.10
N TYR A 92 -5.33 -0.39 16.92
CA TYR A 92 -6.76 -0.61 17.18
C TYR A 92 -7.48 -1.42 16.11
N TYR A 93 -7.03 -1.33 14.85
CA TYR A 93 -7.70 -1.89 13.69
C TYR A 93 -6.87 -2.94 12.96
N ARG A 94 -5.63 -3.20 13.42
CA ARG A 94 -4.70 -4.16 12.81
C ARG A 94 -4.50 -3.88 11.32
N TRP A 95 -4.32 -2.61 10.96
CA TRP A 95 -3.97 -2.26 9.59
C TRP A 95 -2.67 -2.95 9.18
N GLY A 96 -2.80 -3.91 8.28
CA GLY A 96 -1.68 -4.70 7.76
C GLY A 96 -0.74 -3.85 6.92
N ASP A 97 0.53 -4.24 6.91
CA ASP A 97 1.55 -3.58 6.12
C ASP A 97 1.26 -3.65 4.61
N ALA A 98 0.65 -4.73 4.12
CA ALA A 98 0.26 -4.87 2.71
C ALA A 98 -0.60 -3.69 2.20
N VAL A 99 -1.64 -3.29 2.94
CA VAL A 99 -2.51 -2.15 2.57
C VAL A 99 -1.76 -0.83 2.66
N LEU A 100 -0.94 -0.66 3.70
CA LEU A 100 -0.13 0.54 3.88
C LEU A 100 0.92 0.68 2.76
N ARG A 101 1.54 -0.42 2.33
CA ARG A 101 2.44 -0.48 1.18
C ARG A 101 1.73 -0.08 -0.10
N TYR A 102 0.55 -0.64 -0.34
CA TYR A 102 -0.25 -0.36 -1.53
C TYR A 102 -0.62 1.12 -1.65
N LEU A 103 -1.13 1.72 -0.56
CA LEU A 103 -1.44 3.16 -0.51
C LEU A 103 -0.18 4.02 -0.64
N THR A 104 0.93 3.63 -0.01
CA THR A 104 2.22 4.35 -0.13
C THR A 104 2.71 4.37 -1.58
N LEU A 105 2.65 3.23 -2.29
CA LEU A 105 3.03 3.16 -3.69
C LEU A 105 2.09 3.98 -4.57
N ALA A 106 0.77 3.94 -4.30
CA ALA A 106 -0.19 4.75 -5.03
C ALA A 106 0.06 6.27 -4.89
N LEU A 107 0.48 6.69 -3.70
CA LEU A 107 0.79 8.09 -3.42
C LEU A 107 2.12 8.53 -4.02
N PHE A 108 3.16 7.69 -4.00
CA PHE A 108 4.54 8.15 -4.17
C PHE A 108 5.40 7.41 -5.21
N ALA A 109 4.92 6.32 -5.82
CA ALA A 109 5.59 5.62 -6.92
C ALA A 109 4.82 5.79 -8.22
N GLU A 110 5.51 6.11 -9.31
CA GLU A 110 4.93 6.04 -10.65
C GLU A 110 4.60 4.58 -11.00
N GLN A 111 3.59 4.36 -11.85
CA GLN A 111 3.14 3.01 -12.21
C GLN A 111 4.28 2.14 -12.77
N HIS A 112 5.19 2.73 -13.56
CA HIS A 112 6.31 2.01 -14.17
C HIS A 112 7.46 1.68 -13.18
N GLU A 113 7.46 2.27 -11.98
CA GLU A 113 8.41 1.96 -10.91
C GLU A 113 7.98 0.72 -10.09
N VAL A 114 6.72 0.29 -10.23
CA VAL A 114 6.19 -0.94 -9.61
C VAL A 114 6.22 -2.08 -10.61
N LEU A 115 7.06 -3.08 -10.35
CA LEU A 115 7.15 -4.28 -11.17
C LEU A 115 6.13 -5.31 -10.68
N HIS A 116 4.92 -5.26 -11.22
CA HIS A 116 3.90 -6.25 -10.97
C HIS A 116 4.13 -7.50 -11.83
N ARG A 117 4.35 -8.66 -11.20
CA ARG A 117 4.74 -9.94 -11.85
C ARG A 117 4.01 -11.12 -11.22
N VAL A 118 2.72 -11.22 -11.52
CA VAL A 118 1.85 -12.34 -11.10
C VAL A 118 2.23 -13.66 -11.78
N ASP A 119 2.90 -13.59 -12.92
CA ASP A 119 3.32 -14.72 -13.75
C ASP A 119 4.40 -15.59 -13.10
N TYR A 120 5.17 -15.05 -12.15
CA TYR A 120 6.15 -15.85 -11.40
C TYR A 120 5.50 -16.80 -10.37
N ASN A 121 4.21 -16.62 -10.08
CA ASN A 121 3.39 -17.50 -9.23
C ASN A 121 4.13 -17.96 -7.96
N PHE A 122 4.65 -17.01 -7.17
CA PHE A 122 5.33 -17.33 -5.92
C PHE A 122 4.33 -17.94 -4.93
N PRO A 123 4.44 -19.25 -4.60
CA PRO A 123 3.51 -19.89 -3.70
C PRO A 123 3.78 -19.40 -2.28
N TYR A 124 2.71 -19.08 -1.56
CA TYR A 124 2.77 -18.79 -0.13
C TYR A 124 1.59 -19.44 0.57
N CYS A 125 1.86 -20.02 1.74
CA CYS A 125 0.84 -20.59 2.58
C CYS A 125 1.27 -20.49 4.04
N HIS A 126 0.35 -20.04 4.91
CA HIS A 126 0.59 -19.93 6.35
C HIS A 126 0.73 -21.29 7.05
N LYS A 127 0.08 -22.34 6.52
CA LYS A 127 0.15 -23.71 7.02
C LYS A 127 0.09 -24.67 5.82
N CYS A 128 1.24 -24.90 5.18
CA CYS A 128 1.35 -25.96 4.19
C CYS A 128 1.01 -27.29 4.87
N ARG A 129 0.12 -28.07 4.26
CA ARG A 129 -0.11 -29.47 4.64
C ARG A 129 1.01 -30.35 4.08
#